data_AF-A0A2U4A2Y5-F1
#
_entry.id   AF-A0A2U4A2Y5-F1
#
_cell.length_a   1.000
_cell.length_b   1.000
_cell.length_c   1.000
_cell.angle_alpha   90.00
_cell.angle_beta   90.00
_cell.angle_gamma   90.00
#
_symmetry.space_group_name_H-M   'P 1'
#
loop_
_entity.id
_entity.type
_entity.pdbx_description
1 polymer ?
#
loop_
_entity_poly.entity_id
_entity_poly.type
_entity_poly.pdbx_seq_one_letter_code
_entity_poly.pdbx_strand_id
1 'polypeptide(L)'
;MADGDGLGEATAAAASPPAPAPGLSPPLGWRERLRAGLAGTGASLWFVAGLGLLYALRVPLRLCENLAAVTVFLNSLTPKFYVALTGTSSLISGLIFIFEWWYFHKHGTSFIEQVSVSHLRPLMGGTEGSISEPGSPSSSRESETSRQNLSECKVWRNPLNLFRGAEYRRYTWVTGKEPLTYYDMNLSAQDHQTFFTCDTDFLRPSDTVMQKAWRERNPPARIKAAYQALELNNDCATAYVLLAEEEATTIVDAERLFKQALKAGETIYRRSQQCQHQSPQHEAQLRRDTNVLVYIKRRLAMCARKLGRIREAVKIMRDLMKEFPPLTMLNIHENLLESLLELQAYADVQAVLAKYDDISLPKSAAICYTAALLKTRTVSDKFSPETASRRGLSTAEINAVEAIHRAVEFNPHVPKYLLEMKSLILPPEHILKRGDSEAIAYAFFHLQHWKRIEGALNLLQCTWEGTFHHVSVYPKKELPFFIHFTAGLCSSTAMIALLTHQFPEIMGVFAKAVLGFLCLQP
;
A
#
# COMPACT_ATOMS: atom_id res chain seq x y z
N MET A 1 31.35 -55.01 31.78
CA MET A 1 30.54 -55.83 32.70
C MET A 1 29.10 -55.39 32.44
N ALA A 2 28.30 -55.98 31.53
CA ALA A 2 28.03 -57.41 31.29
C ALA A 2 27.66 -58.13 32.60
N ASP A 3 26.54 -58.80 32.81
CA ASP A 3 25.35 -59.22 32.01
C ASP A 3 24.20 -59.48 33.02
N GLY A 4 22.92 -59.44 32.63
CA GLY A 4 22.08 -60.63 32.39
C GLY A 4 21.09 -60.81 33.56
N ASP A 5 19.82 -61.20 33.48
CA ASP A 5 18.88 -61.80 32.52
C ASP A 5 17.46 -61.34 32.98
N GLY A 6 16.33 -61.36 32.27
CA GLY A 6 15.85 -62.14 31.14
C GLY A 6 14.48 -62.76 31.48
N LEU A 7 13.49 -62.56 30.60
CA LEU A 7 12.13 -63.15 30.49
C LEU A 7 11.03 -62.61 31.45
N GLY A 8 9.82 -62.24 31.02
CA GLY A 8 9.16 -62.20 29.71
C GLY A 8 7.64 -62.29 29.90
N GLU A 9 6.85 -61.34 29.39
CA GLU A 9 5.45 -61.56 29.00
C GLU A 9 4.95 -60.40 28.12
N ALA A 10 4.46 -60.74 26.94
CA ALA A 10 3.86 -59.83 25.98
C ALA A 10 2.35 -59.71 26.24
N THR A 11 1.77 -58.51 26.19
CA THR A 11 0.43 -58.28 25.62
C THR A 11 0.06 -56.78 25.52
N ALA A 12 -0.40 -56.40 24.33
CA ALA A 12 -1.36 -55.35 23.99
C ALA A 12 -1.04 -53.87 24.34
N ALA A 13 -0.48 -53.15 23.37
CA ALA A 13 -0.57 -51.69 23.27
C ALA A 13 -2.02 -51.27 22.95
N ALA A 14 -2.61 -50.47 23.84
CA ALA A 14 -3.95 -49.91 23.69
C ALA A 14 -3.96 -48.78 22.62
N ALA A 15 -4.77 -48.97 21.59
CA ALA A 15 -5.00 -48.03 20.51
C ALA A 15 -5.86 -46.85 20.96
N SER A 16 -5.51 -45.66 20.45
CA SER A 16 -6.27 -44.40 20.54
C SER A 16 -7.70 -44.54 19.99
N PRO A 17 -8.70 -43.83 20.55
CA PRO A 17 -10.07 -43.87 20.05
C PRO A 17 -10.21 -43.11 18.71
N PRO A 18 -11.16 -43.52 17.84
CA PRO A 18 -11.36 -42.88 16.54
C PRO A 18 -12.11 -41.55 16.64
N ALA A 19 -11.88 -40.69 15.65
CA ALA A 19 -12.52 -39.38 15.48
C ALA A 19 -14.06 -39.47 15.38
N PRO A 20 -14.80 -38.41 15.82
CA PRO A 20 -16.24 -38.37 15.67
C PRO A 20 -16.63 -38.18 14.19
N ALA A 21 -17.70 -38.88 13.79
CA ALA A 21 -18.27 -38.85 12.46
C ALA A 21 -18.75 -37.43 12.05
N PRO A 22 -18.69 -37.07 10.75
CA PRO A 22 -19.25 -35.82 10.26
C PRO A 22 -20.78 -35.86 10.39
N GLY A 23 -21.34 -34.93 11.18
CA GLY A 23 -22.77 -34.73 11.32
C GLY A 23 -23.42 -34.32 9.99
N LEU A 24 -24.61 -34.87 9.73
CA LEU A 24 -25.44 -34.54 8.58
C LEU A 24 -25.77 -33.04 8.54
N SER A 25 -25.27 -32.34 7.53
CA SER A 25 -25.84 -31.06 7.07
C SER A 25 -27.24 -31.30 6.47
N PRO A 26 -28.17 -30.34 6.57
CA PRO A 26 -29.48 -30.47 5.91
C PRO A 26 -29.30 -30.58 4.39
N PRO A 27 -30.18 -31.33 3.69
CA PRO A 27 -29.98 -31.59 2.27
C PRO A 27 -30.10 -30.30 1.46
N LEU A 28 -29.01 -29.91 0.79
CA LEU A 28 -29.03 -28.89 -0.26
C LEU A 28 -30.14 -29.22 -1.27
N GLY A 29 -30.94 -28.21 -1.61
CA GLY A 29 -32.01 -28.34 -2.60
C GLY A 29 -31.46 -28.83 -3.94
N TRP A 30 -32.23 -29.66 -4.64
CA TRP A 30 -31.90 -30.25 -5.94
C TRP A 30 -31.39 -29.23 -6.99
N ARG A 31 -31.78 -27.95 -6.87
CA ARG A 31 -31.30 -26.83 -7.70
C ARG A 31 -29.82 -26.49 -7.51
N GLU A 32 -29.25 -26.66 -6.32
CA GLU A 32 -27.84 -26.38 -6.06
C GLU A 32 -26.94 -27.56 -6.48
N ARG A 33 -27.44 -28.80 -6.39
CA ARG A 33 -26.78 -29.99 -6.95
C ARG A 33 -26.66 -29.92 -8.48
N LEU A 34 -27.69 -29.40 -9.16
CA LEU A 34 -27.65 -29.12 -10.60
C LEU A 34 -26.64 -28.02 -10.95
N ARG A 35 -26.55 -26.97 -10.12
CA ARG A 35 -25.64 -25.84 -10.33
C ARG A 35 -24.16 -26.22 -10.10
N ALA A 36 -23.88 -27.06 -9.10
CA ALA A 36 -22.54 -27.59 -8.83
C ALA A 36 -22.09 -28.63 -9.87
N GLY A 37 -23.01 -29.45 -10.40
CA GLY A 37 -22.73 -30.39 -11.49
C GLY A 37 -22.37 -29.70 -12.82
N LEU A 38 -22.93 -28.50 -13.07
CA LEU A 38 -22.66 -27.72 -14.29
C LEU A 38 -21.33 -26.93 -14.24
N ALA A 39 -20.79 -26.66 -13.06
CA ALA A 39 -19.56 -25.85 -12.90
C ALA A 39 -18.28 -26.60 -13.33
N GLY A 40 -18.29 -27.94 -13.31
CA GLY A 40 -17.16 -28.77 -13.75
C GLY A 40 -17.24 -29.24 -15.22
N THR A 41 -18.40 -29.11 -15.86
CA THR A 41 -18.64 -29.65 -17.22
C THR A 41 -18.39 -28.64 -18.34
N GLY A 42 -18.14 -27.36 -18.01
CA GLY A 42 -17.92 -26.31 -19.00
C GLY A 42 -16.74 -26.61 -19.92
N ALA A 43 -15.59 -27.01 -19.37
CA ALA A 43 -14.39 -27.30 -20.16
C ALA A 43 -14.57 -28.50 -21.11
N SER A 44 -15.27 -29.55 -20.66
CA SER A 44 -15.58 -30.71 -21.52
C SER A 44 -16.55 -30.35 -22.65
N LEU A 45 -17.52 -29.48 -22.39
CA LEU A 45 -18.48 -29.01 -23.42
C LEU A 45 -17.79 -28.13 -24.46
N TRP A 46 -16.90 -27.22 -24.03
CA TRP A 46 -16.09 -26.40 -24.94
C TRP A 46 -15.10 -27.24 -25.75
N PHE A 47 -14.53 -28.30 -25.18
CA PHE A 47 -13.63 -29.21 -25.90
C PHE A 47 -14.36 -30.01 -26.99
N VAL A 48 -15.55 -30.53 -26.68
CA VAL A 48 -16.40 -31.24 -27.66
C VAL A 48 -16.92 -30.28 -28.74
N ALA A 49 -17.34 -29.07 -28.36
CA ALA A 49 -17.75 -28.04 -29.32
C ALA A 49 -16.59 -27.60 -30.22
N GLY A 50 -15.38 -27.48 -29.67
CA GLY A 50 -14.16 -27.18 -30.42
C GLY A 50 -13.80 -28.28 -31.42
N LEU A 51 -13.87 -29.56 -31.01
CA LEU A 51 -13.68 -30.70 -31.92
C LEU A 51 -14.76 -30.75 -33.02
N GLY A 52 -16.01 -30.47 -32.69
CA GLY A 52 -17.12 -30.40 -33.65
C GLY A 52 -16.94 -29.27 -34.66
N LEU A 53 -16.51 -28.08 -34.22
CA LEU A 53 -16.21 -26.94 -35.09
C LEU A 53 -15.02 -27.24 -36.01
N LEU A 54 -13.96 -27.87 -35.49
CA LEU A 54 -12.77 -28.23 -36.25
C LEU A 54 -13.08 -29.30 -37.31
N TYR A 55 -13.98 -30.23 -37.00
CA TYR A 55 -14.53 -31.19 -37.96
C TYR A 55 -15.42 -30.52 -39.01
N ALA A 56 -16.29 -29.57 -38.63
CA ALA A 56 -17.15 -28.85 -39.59
C ALA A 56 -16.34 -27.98 -40.56
N LEU A 57 -15.26 -27.36 -40.08
CA LEU A 57 -14.38 -26.48 -40.87
C LEU A 57 -13.32 -27.25 -41.69
N ARG A 58 -13.26 -28.59 -41.60
CA ARG A 58 -12.23 -29.40 -42.27
C ARG A 58 -12.21 -29.27 -43.79
N VAL A 59 -13.39 -29.14 -44.41
CA VAL A 59 -13.56 -28.99 -45.86
C VAL A 59 -13.22 -27.57 -46.32
N PRO A 60 -13.80 -26.48 -45.74
CA PRO A 60 -13.49 -25.12 -46.18
C PRO A 60 -12.04 -24.70 -45.91
N LEU A 61 -11.40 -25.21 -44.85
CA LEU A 61 -9.99 -24.91 -44.54
C LEU A 61 -8.98 -25.82 -45.25
N ARG A 62 -9.44 -26.76 -46.11
CA ARG A 62 -8.61 -27.76 -46.79
C ARG A 62 -7.62 -28.42 -45.83
N LEU A 63 -8.08 -28.74 -44.62
CA LEU A 63 -7.24 -29.20 -43.52
C LEU A 63 -6.43 -30.45 -43.91
N CYS A 64 -7.01 -31.37 -44.69
CA CYS A 64 -6.32 -32.55 -45.20
C CYS A 64 -5.18 -32.23 -46.18
N GLU A 65 -5.37 -31.28 -47.11
CA GLU A 65 -4.33 -30.86 -48.06
C GLU A 65 -3.19 -30.15 -47.33
N ASN A 66 -3.53 -29.27 -46.38
CA ASN A 66 -2.57 -28.53 -45.57
C ASN A 66 -1.80 -29.44 -44.61
N LEU A 67 -2.46 -30.41 -43.96
CA LEU A 67 -1.81 -31.41 -43.11
C LEU A 67 -0.91 -32.36 -43.93
N ALA A 68 -1.32 -32.74 -45.14
CA ALA A 68 -0.48 -33.53 -46.04
C ALA A 68 0.77 -32.73 -46.47
N ALA A 69 0.61 -31.44 -46.81
CA ALA A 69 1.73 -30.56 -47.13
C ALA A 69 2.69 -30.37 -45.93
N VAL A 70 2.15 -30.17 -44.73
CA VAL A 70 2.93 -30.11 -43.49
C VAL A 70 3.62 -31.45 -43.20
N THR A 71 2.98 -32.58 -43.45
CA THR A 71 3.59 -33.91 -43.23
C THR A 71 4.73 -34.17 -44.22
N VAL A 72 4.57 -33.80 -45.50
CA VAL A 72 5.63 -33.87 -46.51
C VAL A 72 6.78 -32.92 -46.14
N PHE A 73 6.47 -31.73 -45.64
CA PHE A 73 7.46 -30.77 -45.13
C PHE A 73 8.20 -31.30 -43.89
N LEU A 74 7.50 -31.83 -42.89
CA LEU A 74 8.11 -32.38 -41.68
C LEU A 74 8.96 -33.64 -41.97
N ASN A 75 8.60 -34.42 -42.99
CA ASN A 75 9.37 -35.58 -43.47
C ASN A 75 10.58 -35.20 -44.33
N SER A 76 10.60 -33.99 -44.91
CA SER A 76 11.77 -33.47 -45.64
C SER A 76 12.78 -32.75 -44.72
N LEU A 77 12.38 -32.43 -43.49
CA LEU A 77 13.27 -31.90 -42.47
C LEU A 77 14.15 -33.01 -41.89
N THR A 78 15.45 -32.90 -42.14
CA THR A 78 16.43 -33.85 -41.58
C THR A 78 16.47 -33.75 -40.04
N PRO A 79 16.78 -34.84 -39.32
CA PRO A 79 16.92 -34.83 -37.85
C PRO A 79 17.85 -33.73 -37.31
N LYS A 80 18.84 -33.32 -38.11
CA LYS A 80 19.75 -32.20 -37.81
C LYS A 80 19.03 -30.85 -37.70
N PHE A 81 17.96 -30.64 -38.47
CA PHE A 81 17.15 -29.41 -38.39
C PHE A 81 16.33 -29.36 -37.11
N TYR A 82 15.73 -30.47 -36.66
CA TYR A 82 15.03 -30.51 -35.37
C TYR A 82 15.97 -30.22 -34.20
N VAL A 83 17.15 -30.86 -34.18
CA VAL A 83 18.16 -30.57 -33.14
C VAL A 83 18.62 -29.11 -33.18
N ALA A 84 18.80 -28.54 -34.38
CA ALA A 84 19.15 -27.13 -34.51
C ALA A 84 18.01 -26.20 -34.05
N LEU A 85 16.76 -26.50 -34.39
CA LEU A 85 15.58 -25.70 -34.03
C LEU A 85 15.31 -25.73 -32.52
N THR A 86 15.40 -26.91 -31.89
CA THR A 86 15.23 -27.04 -30.44
C THR A 86 16.42 -26.45 -29.67
N GLY A 87 17.64 -26.60 -30.20
CA GLY A 87 18.84 -26.00 -29.62
C GLY A 87 18.80 -24.47 -29.66
N THR A 88 18.42 -23.90 -30.80
CA THR A 88 18.31 -22.44 -31.00
C THR A 88 17.18 -21.82 -30.19
N SER A 89 16.00 -22.45 -30.13
CA SER A 89 14.88 -21.95 -29.31
C SER A 89 15.16 -22.01 -27.81
N SER A 90 15.84 -23.06 -27.34
CA SER A 90 16.29 -23.19 -25.94
C SER A 90 17.34 -22.14 -25.57
N LEU A 91 18.32 -21.89 -26.46
CA LEU A 91 19.34 -20.84 -26.26
C LEU A 91 18.70 -19.44 -26.17
N ILE A 92 17.80 -19.12 -27.09
CA ILE A 92 17.10 -17.83 -27.12
C ILE A 92 16.24 -17.65 -25.86
N SER A 93 15.51 -18.70 -25.46
CA SER A 93 14.69 -18.67 -24.24
C SER A 93 15.53 -18.48 -22.98
N GLY A 94 16.70 -19.12 -22.90
CA GLY A 94 17.66 -18.94 -21.80
C GLY A 94 18.24 -17.53 -21.73
N LEU A 95 18.57 -16.92 -22.88
CA LEU A 95 19.07 -15.54 -22.94
C LEU A 95 18.00 -14.53 -22.51
N ILE A 96 16.75 -14.72 -22.94
CA ILE A 96 15.62 -13.90 -22.53
C ILE A 96 15.42 -14.02 -21.01
N PHE A 97 15.48 -15.23 -20.46
CA PHE A 97 15.34 -15.45 -19.02
C PHE A 97 16.43 -14.76 -18.19
N ILE A 98 17.70 -14.86 -18.62
CA ILE A 98 18.83 -14.20 -17.94
C ILE A 98 18.68 -12.67 -17.99
N PHE A 99 18.29 -12.14 -19.15
CA PHE A 99 18.04 -10.71 -19.31
C PHE A 99 16.87 -10.23 -18.45
N GLU A 100 15.76 -10.96 -18.44
CA GLU A 100 14.57 -10.64 -17.63
C GLU A 100 14.89 -10.66 -16.13
N TRP A 101 15.65 -11.68 -15.68
CA TRP A 101 16.11 -11.78 -14.30
C TRP A 101 17.00 -10.59 -13.90
N TRP A 102 17.97 -10.23 -14.74
CA TRP A 102 18.84 -9.08 -14.50
C TRP A 102 18.07 -7.76 -14.47
N TYR A 103 17.16 -7.57 -15.43
CA TYR A 103 16.34 -6.36 -15.55
C TYR A 103 15.40 -6.22 -14.34
N PHE A 104 14.72 -7.30 -13.96
CA PHE A 104 13.85 -7.33 -12.79
C PHE A 104 14.61 -7.01 -11.50
N HIS A 105 15.82 -7.56 -11.33
CA HIS A 105 16.61 -7.29 -10.14
C HIS A 105 17.04 -5.82 -10.03
N LYS A 106 17.29 -5.15 -11.17
CA LYS A 106 17.75 -3.77 -11.23
C LYS A 106 16.61 -2.73 -11.17
N HIS A 107 15.46 -3.05 -11.78
CA HIS A 107 14.36 -2.09 -11.97
C HIS A 107 13.08 -2.43 -11.19
N GLY A 108 12.99 -3.63 -10.60
CA GLY A 108 11.85 -4.07 -9.78
C GLY A 108 10.57 -4.35 -10.57
N THR A 109 10.64 -4.38 -11.91
CA THR A 109 9.50 -4.59 -12.81
C THR A 109 9.89 -5.53 -13.95
N SER A 110 8.96 -6.37 -14.43
CA SER A 110 9.19 -7.27 -15.58
C SER A 110 9.18 -6.48 -16.89
N PHE A 111 10.20 -6.69 -17.73
CA PHE A 111 10.29 -6.06 -19.05
C PHE A 111 9.26 -6.67 -20.00
N ILE A 112 9.09 -8.00 -19.97
CA ILE A 112 8.05 -8.70 -20.74
C ILE A 112 6.65 -8.22 -20.35
N GLU A 113 6.38 -8.00 -19.06
CA GLU A 113 5.11 -7.47 -18.60
C GLU A 113 4.86 -6.06 -19.15
N GLN A 114 5.84 -5.15 -19.07
CA GLN A 114 5.73 -3.79 -19.61
C GLN A 114 5.48 -3.75 -21.12
N VAL A 115 6.19 -4.59 -21.88
CA VAL A 115 6.06 -4.69 -23.35
C VAL A 115 4.74 -5.38 -23.72
N SER A 116 4.31 -6.40 -22.97
CA SER A 116 3.02 -7.05 -23.19
C SER A 116 1.85 -6.10 -22.90
N VAL A 117 1.95 -5.27 -21.87
CA VAL A 117 0.96 -4.25 -21.52
C VAL A 117 0.97 -3.12 -22.55
N SER A 118 2.12 -2.72 -23.12
CA SER A 118 2.15 -1.68 -24.15
C SER A 118 1.60 -2.16 -25.51
N HIS A 119 1.81 -3.42 -25.89
CA HIS A 119 1.42 -3.94 -27.20
C HIS A 119 0.07 -4.68 -27.24
N LEU A 120 -0.40 -5.26 -26.12
CA LEU A 120 -1.69 -5.95 -26.05
C LEU A 120 -2.83 -5.05 -25.55
N ARG A 121 -2.52 -3.91 -24.92
CA ARG A 121 -3.53 -2.93 -24.45
C ARG A 121 -4.40 -2.33 -25.56
N PRO A 122 -3.89 -2.06 -26.80
CA PRO A 122 -4.75 -1.67 -27.92
C PRO A 122 -5.75 -2.77 -28.35
N LEU A 123 -5.43 -4.04 -28.11
CA LEU A 123 -6.30 -5.18 -28.44
C LEU A 123 -7.35 -5.46 -27.33
N MET A 124 -7.13 -4.95 -26.11
CA MET A 124 -8.02 -5.11 -24.95
C MET A 124 -9.01 -3.94 -24.73
N GLY A 125 -9.25 -3.10 -25.74
CA GLY A 125 -10.39 -2.17 -25.73
C GLY A 125 -10.21 -0.87 -24.96
N GLY A 126 -9.01 -0.28 -24.95
CA GLY A 126 -8.77 1.08 -24.45
C GLY A 126 -8.66 2.09 -25.58
N THR A 127 -9.77 2.68 -26.01
CA THR A 127 -9.76 3.81 -26.95
C THR A 127 -9.37 5.09 -26.20
N GLU A 128 -8.15 5.59 -26.38
CA GLU A 128 -7.75 6.92 -25.93
C GLU A 128 -8.17 7.97 -26.96
N GLY A 129 -9.05 8.90 -26.55
CA GLY A 129 -9.24 10.16 -27.25
C GLY A 129 -8.18 11.15 -26.79
N SER A 130 -7.21 11.47 -27.66
CA SER A 130 -6.37 12.65 -27.49
C SER A 130 -7.23 13.92 -27.60
N ILE A 131 -6.87 15.00 -26.89
CA ILE A 131 -6.75 16.37 -27.44
C ILE A 131 -6.28 17.35 -26.33
N SER A 132 -5.16 18.02 -26.65
CA SER A 132 -4.79 19.44 -26.55
C SER A 132 -5.08 20.34 -25.32
N GLU A 133 -4.08 21.20 -25.09
CA GLU A 133 -3.94 22.33 -24.15
C GLU A 133 -4.88 23.54 -24.42
N PRO A 134 -4.89 24.62 -23.57
CA PRO A 134 -6.11 25.14 -22.94
C PRO A 134 -6.58 26.53 -23.43
N GLY A 135 -7.85 26.84 -23.17
CA GLY A 135 -8.44 28.17 -23.34
C GLY A 135 -9.59 28.42 -22.35
N SER A 136 -9.57 29.59 -21.72
CA SER A 136 -10.36 30.06 -20.55
C SER A 136 -11.86 30.35 -20.84
N PRO A 137 -12.63 30.96 -19.91
CA PRO A 137 -13.58 30.27 -19.02
C PRO A 137 -15.05 30.66 -19.29
N SER A 138 -16.00 29.74 -19.08
CA SER A 138 -17.38 30.12 -18.77
C SER A 138 -18.13 29.03 -18.00
N SER A 139 -19.06 29.53 -17.19
CA SER A 139 -19.82 28.90 -16.13
C SER A 139 -20.80 27.81 -16.57
N SER A 140 -20.82 26.69 -15.87
CA SER A 140 -22.08 26.08 -15.37
C SER A 140 -21.76 24.98 -14.34
N ARG A 141 -22.44 25.08 -13.20
CA ARG A 141 -22.58 24.04 -12.18
C ARG A 141 -23.44 22.92 -12.76
N GLU A 142 -23.01 21.67 -12.63
CA GLU A 142 -23.75 20.56 -12.00
C GLU A 142 -22.98 19.23 -12.15
N SER A 143 -23.04 18.41 -11.09
CA SER A 143 -22.85 16.95 -11.02
C SER A 143 -21.54 16.29 -11.54
N GLU A 144 -20.52 16.23 -10.67
CA GLU A 144 -19.53 15.12 -10.71
C GLU A 144 -19.27 14.54 -9.32
N THR A 145 -20.23 13.75 -8.83
CA THR A 145 -19.95 12.63 -7.93
C THR A 145 -19.85 11.37 -8.79
N SER A 146 -18.70 10.68 -8.71
CA SER A 146 -18.38 9.39 -9.35
C SER A 146 -17.50 9.47 -10.60
N ARG A 147 -16.22 9.79 -10.41
CA ARG A 147 -15.06 9.16 -11.08
C ARG A 147 -13.78 9.71 -10.45
N GLN A 148 -13.40 9.15 -9.30
CA GLN A 148 -12.03 9.29 -8.84
C GLN A 148 -11.13 8.57 -9.86
N ASN A 149 -10.29 9.36 -10.54
CA ASN A 149 -9.16 8.87 -11.31
C ASN A 149 -8.30 7.98 -10.40
N LEU A 150 -8.46 6.67 -10.56
CA LEU A 150 -7.57 5.63 -10.03
C LEU A 150 -6.27 5.66 -10.83
N SER A 151 -5.33 6.55 -10.49
CA SER A 151 -3.88 6.38 -10.71
C SER A 151 -3.03 7.62 -10.39
N GLU A 152 -3.16 8.20 -9.19
CA GLU A 152 -2.05 9.00 -8.63
C GLU A 152 -1.87 8.64 -7.16
N CYS A 153 -0.72 8.02 -6.84
CA CYS A 153 -0.31 7.73 -5.47
C CYS A 153 0.02 9.05 -4.76
N LYS A 154 -1.00 9.82 -4.40
CA LYS A 154 -0.84 11.12 -3.75
C LYS A 154 -0.18 10.92 -2.38
N VAL A 155 0.99 11.53 -2.23
CA VAL A 155 1.77 11.56 -0.99
C VAL A 155 1.27 12.73 -0.12
N TRP A 156 1.21 12.52 1.19
CA TRP A 156 0.69 13.48 2.16
C TRP A 156 1.73 13.78 3.23
N ARG A 157 1.75 14.99 3.78
CA ARG A 157 2.61 15.31 4.92
C ARG A 157 2.23 14.45 6.13
N ASN A 158 3.23 13.85 6.77
CA ASN A 158 3.07 13.07 7.99
C ASN A 158 2.69 14.00 9.16
N PRO A 159 1.51 13.83 9.79
CA PRO A 159 1.08 14.67 10.90
C PRO A 159 1.94 14.49 12.16
N LEU A 160 2.67 13.39 12.28
CA LEU A 160 3.54 13.08 13.41
C LEU A 160 5.03 13.17 13.03
N ASN A 161 5.38 13.90 11.96
CA ASN A 161 6.76 14.05 11.49
C ASN A 161 7.71 14.59 12.59
N LEU A 162 8.93 14.05 12.62
CA LEU A 162 9.94 14.42 13.61
C LEU A 162 10.51 15.83 13.33
N PHE A 163 11.25 16.38 14.29
CA PHE A 163 11.99 17.64 14.12
C PHE A 163 13.31 17.39 13.37
N ARG A 164 13.56 18.11 12.28
CA ARG A 164 14.74 17.86 11.42
C ARG A 164 16.06 17.96 12.17
N GLY A 165 16.30 19.07 12.85
CA GLY A 165 17.52 19.27 13.63
C GLY A 165 17.53 18.40 14.90
N ALA A 166 16.45 18.47 15.68
CA ALA A 166 16.43 17.89 17.02
C ALA A 166 16.26 16.36 17.06
N GLU A 167 15.76 15.74 15.98
CA GLU A 167 15.48 14.30 15.93
C GLU A 167 16.12 13.63 14.70
N TYR A 168 15.78 14.04 13.47
CA TYR A 168 16.32 13.38 12.27
C TYR A 168 17.84 13.53 12.17
N ARG A 169 18.39 14.73 12.30
CA ARG A 169 19.82 15.00 12.15
C ARG A 169 20.67 14.27 13.20
N ARG A 170 20.12 13.97 14.38
CA ARG A 170 20.80 13.12 15.38
C ARG A 170 21.11 11.73 14.83
N TYR A 171 20.21 11.17 14.02
CA TYR A 171 20.44 9.89 13.34
C TYR A 171 21.61 10.00 12.35
N THR A 172 21.66 11.08 11.55
CA THR A 172 22.78 11.34 10.64
C THR A 172 24.09 11.48 11.39
N TRP A 173 24.13 12.21 12.51
CA TRP A 173 25.34 12.38 13.32
C TRP A 173 25.89 11.07 13.87
N VAL A 174 25.02 10.15 14.28
CA VAL A 174 25.46 8.86 14.85
C VAL A 174 25.80 7.83 13.78
N THR A 175 25.05 7.80 12.68
CA THR A 175 25.13 6.70 11.69
C THR A 175 25.84 7.08 10.39
N GLY A 176 26.02 8.39 10.13
CA GLY A 176 26.47 8.90 8.84
C GLY A 176 25.46 8.73 7.70
N LYS A 177 24.24 8.26 7.98
CA LYS A 177 23.19 8.00 6.98
C LYS A 177 22.10 9.06 7.08
N GLU A 178 21.69 9.58 5.93
CA GLU A 178 20.57 10.52 5.88
C GLU A 178 19.24 9.78 6.13
N PRO A 179 18.43 10.23 7.11
CA PRO A 179 17.15 9.59 7.45
C PRO A 179 16.02 9.99 6.49
N LEU A 180 16.18 11.08 5.73
CA LEU A 180 15.19 11.59 4.78
C LEU A 180 15.74 11.48 3.36
N THR A 181 14.88 11.09 2.42
CA THR A 181 15.28 10.97 1.02
C THR A 181 15.34 12.34 0.33
N TYR A 182 16.03 12.40 -0.81
CA TYR A 182 15.97 13.57 -1.68
C TYR A 182 14.53 13.90 -2.11
N TYR A 183 13.70 12.87 -2.31
CA TYR A 183 12.30 13.04 -2.66
C TYR A 183 11.49 13.68 -1.51
N ASP A 184 11.65 13.20 -0.27
CA ASP A 184 11.02 13.82 0.92
C ASP A 184 11.39 15.29 1.05
N MET A 185 12.69 15.61 0.94
CA MET A 185 13.15 17.00 1.07
C MET A 185 12.56 17.92 0.00
N ASN A 186 12.36 17.43 -1.23
CA ASN A 186 11.70 18.20 -2.28
C ASN A 186 10.21 18.41 -2.01
N LEU A 187 9.50 17.38 -1.52
CA LEU A 187 8.10 17.52 -1.12
C LEU A 187 7.95 18.56 -0.01
N SER A 188 8.84 18.56 0.98
CA SER A 188 8.80 19.56 2.03
C SER A 188 9.12 20.98 1.54
N ALA A 189 10.02 21.12 0.56
CA ALA A 189 10.27 22.41 -0.08
C ALA A 189 9.03 22.91 -0.86
N GLN A 190 8.27 22.01 -1.49
CA GLN A 190 7.01 22.34 -2.15
C GLN A 190 5.96 22.76 -1.12
N ASP A 191 5.77 21.99 -0.05
CA ASP A 191 4.86 22.31 1.05
C ASP A 191 5.15 23.70 1.63
N HIS A 192 6.42 24.02 1.92
CA HIS A 192 6.79 25.31 2.48
C HIS A 192 6.52 26.46 1.52
N GLN A 193 6.70 26.27 0.22
CA GLN A 193 6.30 27.27 -0.78
C GLN A 193 4.78 27.43 -0.80
N THR A 194 4.01 26.34 -0.77
CA THR A 194 2.55 26.40 -0.78
C THR A 194 1.99 27.05 0.50
N PHE A 195 2.57 26.76 1.67
CA PHE A 195 2.02 27.21 2.95
C PHE A 195 2.54 28.58 3.39
N PHE A 196 3.81 28.90 3.12
CA PHE A 196 4.51 30.03 3.73
C PHE A 196 4.85 31.16 2.75
N THR A 197 4.42 31.06 1.49
CA THR A 197 4.63 32.12 0.50
C THR A 197 3.32 32.63 -0.08
N CYS A 198 3.33 33.87 -0.55
CA CYS A 198 2.23 34.46 -1.31
C CYS A 198 2.77 35.50 -2.31
N ASP A 199 1.91 35.91 -3.24
CA ASP A 199 2.32 36.80 -4.34
C ASP A 199 2.83 38.16 -3.86
N THR A 200 2.55 38.58 -2.63
CA THR A 200 3.02 39.88 -2.09
C THR A 200 4.36 39.81 -1.36
N ASP A 201 5.02 38.65 -1.32
CA ASP A 201 6.30 38.48 -0.60
C ASP A 201 7.42 39.39 -1.14
N PHE A 202 7.36 39.79 -2.40
CA PHE A 202 8.32 40.74 -2.98
C PHE A 202 8.25 42.15 -2.36
N LEU A 203 7.15 42.49 -1.68
CA LEU A 203 7.00 43.76 -0.96
C LEU A 203 7.70 43.75 0.41
N ARG A 204 8.13 42.58 0.88
CA ARG A 204 8.75 42.39 2.20
C ARG A 204 10.14 41.77 2.01
N PRO A 205 11.23 42.54 2.18
CA PRO A 205 12.58 42.07 1.89
C PRO A 205 12.95 40.74 2.59
N SER A 206 12.56 40.58 3.85
CA SER A 206 12.79 39.33 4.61
C SER A 206 12.07 38.13 3.99
N ASP A 207 10.84 38.30 3.49
CA ASP A 207 10.08 37.21 2.88
C ASP A 207 10.64 36.83 1.51
N THR A 208 11.21 37.78 0.77
CA THR A 208 11.94 37.50 -0.48
C THR A 208 13.17 36.64 -0.24
N VAL A 209 13.91 36.89 0.85
CA VAL A 209 15.02 36.01 1.27
C VAL A 209 14.50 34.62 1.63
N MET A 210 13.42 34.55 2.42
CA MET A 210 12.83 33.27 2.82
C MET A 210 12.29 32.46 1.63
N GLN A 211 11.71 33.09 0.62
CA GLN A 211 11.25 32.41 -0.60
C GLN A 211 12.40 31.67 -1.31
N LYS A 212 13.60 32.26 -1.32
CA LYS A 212 14.82 31.60 -1.82
C LYS A 212 15.29 30.50 -0.86
N ALA A 213 15.27 30.77 0.45
CA ALA A 213 15.66 29.80 1.47
C ALA A 213 14.84 28.49 1.41
N TRP A 214 13.53 28.58 1.13
CA TRP A 214 12.68 27.39 1.02
C TRP A 214 13.00 26.49 -0.18
N ARG A 215 13.65 27.03 -1.20
CA ARG A 215 14.11 26.29 -2.40
C ARG A 215 15.54 25.82 -2.31
N GLU A 216 16.31 26.39 -1.39
CA GLU A 216 17.72 26.07 -1.19
C GLU A 216 17.86 24.64 -0.65
N ARG A 217 18.76 23.87 -1.25
CA ARG A 217 18.96 22.44 -0.96
C ARG A 217 19.99 22.22 0.13
N ASN A 218 20.99 23.11 0.21
CA ASN A 218 22.07 23.03 1.17
C ASN A 218 21.59 23.55 2.56
N PRO A 219 21.57 22.71 3.61
CA PRO A 219 21.06 23.12 4.92
C PRO A 219 21.84 24.28 5.56
N PRO A 220 23.19 24.30 5.59
CA PRO A 220 23.95 25.49 6.00
C PRO A 220 23.56 26.78 5.27
N ALA A 221 23.34 26.72 3.95
CA ALA A 221 22.92 27.87 3.17
C ALA A 221 21.49 28.32 3.53
N ARG A 222 20.56 27.38 3.78
CA ARG A 222 19.21 27.68 4.28
C ARG A 222 19.23 28.40 5.62
N ILE A 223 20.02 27.90 6.57
CA ILE A 223 20.18 28.50 7.89
C ILE A 223 20.76 29.92 7.77
N LYS A 224 21.81 30.10 6.96
CA LYS A 224 22.39 31.42 6.70
C LYS A 224 21.35 32.39 6.11
N ALA A 225 20.53 31.95 5.18
CA ALA A 225 19.48 32.77 4.58
C ALA A 225 18.40 33.16 5.62
N ALA A 226 18.04 32.27 6.55
CA ALA A 226 17.12 32.61 7.63
C ALA A 226 17.67 33.72 8.55
N TYR A 227 18.96 33.67 8.89
CA TYR A 227 19.60 34.76 9.63
C TYR A 227 19.61 36.08 8.86
N GLN A 228 19.90 36.05 7.55
CA GLN A 228 19.81 37.25 6.70
C GLN A 228 18.39 37.82 6.66
N ALA A 229 17.36 36.99 6.66
CA ALA A 229 15.98 37.47 6.75
C ALA A 229 15.68 38.16 8.09
N LEU A 230 16.25 37.66 9.19
CA LEU A 230 16.12 38.27 10.52
C LEU A 230 16.90 39.59 10.66
N GLU A 231 18.05 39.73 9.99
CA GLU A 231 18.79 41.00 9.91
C GLU A 231 17.96 42.09 9.22
N LEU A 232 17.17 41.74 8.20
CA LEU A 232 16.26 42.66 7.51
C LEU A 232 15.00 42.97 8.33
N ASN A 233 14.45 41.96 9.00
CA ASN A 233 13.27 42.09 9.84
C ASN A 233 13.31 41.06 10.98
N ASN A 234 13.55 41.55 12.19
CA ASN A 234 13.63 40.70 13.38
C ASN A 234 12.30 40.01 13.73
N ASP A 235 11.17 40.50 13.19
CA ASP A 235 9.85 39.88 13.34
C ASP A 235 9.50 38.93 12.17
N CYS A 236 10.49 38.35 11.47
CA CYS A 236 10.25 37.36 10.41
C CYS A 236 9.91 35.98 10.99
N ALA A 237 8.61 35.69 11.14
CA ALA A 237 8.13 34.43 11.73
C ALA A 237 8.61 33.17 10.99
N THR A 238 8.65 33.21 9.65
CA THR A 238 9.07 32.08 8.79
C THR A 238 10.57 31.78 8.92
N ALA A 239 11.41 32.79 9.19
CA ALA A 239 12.82 32.58 9.48
C ALA A 239 13.02 31.81 10.80
N TYR A 240 12.31 32.19 11.87
CA TYR A 240 12.33 31.43 13.12
C TYR A 240 11.81 30.01 12.96
N VAL A 241 10.79 29.79 12.11
CA VAL A 241 10.33 28.42 11.78
C VAL A 241 11.45 27.60 11.14
N LEU A 242 12.19 28.16 10.17
CA LEU A 242 13.30 27.46 9.53
C LEU A 242 14.40 27.10 10.53
N LEU A 243 14.80 28.04 11.38
CA LEU A 243 15.81 27.80 12.43
C LEU A 243 15.33 26.73 13.43
N ALA A 244 14.07 26.79 13.85
CA ALA A 244 13.48 25.81 14.77
C ALA A 244 13.46 24.40 14.18
N GLU A 245 13.21 24.27 12.86
CA GLU A 245 13.24 23.00 12.17
C GLU A 245 14.66 22.48 11.95
N GLU A 246 15.61 23.32 11.51
CA GLU A 246 16.89 22.84 10.96
C GLU A 246 18.12 23.08 11.84
N GLU A 247 18.13 24.12 12.67
CA GLU A 247 19.29 24.46 13.51
C GLU A 247 19.16 23.88 14.92
N ALA A 248 17.94 23.85 15.46
CA ALA A 248 17.68 23.34 16.81
C ALA A 248 18.22 21.92 17.00
N THR A 249 19.07 21.72 18.01
CA THR A 249 19.68 20.40 18.29
C THR A 249 18.89 19.59 19.32
N THR A 250 18.01 20.26 20.06
CA THR A 250 17.14 19.66 21.08
C THR A 250 15.70 20.15 20.92
N ILE A 251 14.75 19.41 21.50
CA ILE A 251 13.34 19.83 21.53
C ILE A 251 13.15 21.15 22.30
N VAL A 252 13.98 21.39 23.32
CA VAL A 252 13.95 22.65 24.11
C VAL A 252 14.40 23.83 23.25
N ASP A 253 15.44 23.67 22.43
CA ASP A 253 15.88 24.69 21.48
C ASP A 253 14.83 24.96 20.41
N ALA A 254 14.22 23.90 19.87
CA ALA A 254 13.14 24.02 18.90
C ALA A 254 11.97 24.80 19.50
N GLU A 255 11.55 24.46 20.72
CA GLU A 255 10.46 25.16 21.42
C GLU A 255 10.79 26.64 21.62
N ARG A 256 12.02 26.98 22.01
CA ARG A 256 12.47 28.38 22.19
C ARG A 256 12.33 29.18 20.89
N LEU A 257 12.80 28.63 19.78
CA LEU A 257 12.71 29.27 18.46
C LEU A 257 11.24 29.35 17.99
N PHE A 258 10.43 28.31 18.20
CA PHE A 258 9.00 28.38 17.88
C PHE A 258 8.23 29.39 18.74
N LYS A 259 8.64 29.64 19.99
CA LYS A 259 8.06 30.73 20.81
C LYS A 259 8.38 32.11 20.24
N GLN A 260 9.58 32.31 19.72
CA GLN A 260 9.94 33.53 18.98
C GLN A 260 9.12 33.66 17.70
N ALA A 261 9.00 32.56 16.94
CA ALA A 261 8.14 32.49 15.76
C ALA A 261 6.69 32.84 16.08
N LEU A 262 6.15 32.35 17.21
CA LEU A 262 4.77 32.61 17.63
C LEU A 262 4.55 34.10 17.90
N LYS A 263 5.45 34.75 18.63
CA LYS A 263 5.36 36.19 18.92
C LYS A 263 5.32 37.04 17.64
N ALA A 264 6.23 36.74 16.70
CA ALA A 264 6.27 37.39 15.39
C ALA A 264 5.01 37.08 14.57
N GLY A 265 4.63 35.80 14.50
CA GLY A 265 3.52 35.28 13.70
C GLY A 265 2.16 35.82 14.14
N GLU A 266 1.90 35.92 15.45
CA GLU A 266 0.65 36.52 15.95
C GLU A 266 0.54 38.01 15.60
N THR A 267 1.65 38.74 15.65
CA THR A 267 1.68 40.16 15.31
C THR A 267 1.37 40.37 13.83
N ILE A 268 1.97 39.56 12.96
CA ILE A 268 1.71 39.57 11.52
C ILE A 268 0.27 39.14 11.23
N TYR A 269 -0.20 38.05 11.84
CA TYR A 269 -1.56 37.55 11.67
C TYR A 269 -2.60 38.61 12.03
N ARG A 270 -2.49 39.25 13.20
CA ARG A 270 -3.40 40.33 13.63
C ARG A 270 -3.44 41.49 12.63
N ARG A 271 -2.29 41.87 12.07
CA ARG A 271 -2.20 42.92 11.04
C ARG A 271 -2.89 42.49 9.73
N SER A 272 -2.64 41.26 9.28
CA SER A 272 -3.25 40.74 8.05
C SER A 272 -4.78 40.62 8.16
N GLN A 273 -5.28 40.24 9.33
CA GLN A 273 -6.70 40.13 9.61
C GLN A 273 -7.42 41.49 9.51
N GLN A 274 -6.77 42.57 9.97
CA GLN A 274 -7.33 43.93 9.88
C GLN A 274 -7.48 44.42 8.43
N CYS A 275 -6.63 43.94 7.51
CA CYS A 275 -6.62 44.37 6.12
C CYS A 275 -7.34 43.40 5.15
N GLN A 276 -7.98 42.34 5.66
CA GLN A 276 -8.43 41.19 4.84
C GLN A 276 -9.37 41.56 3.68
N HIS A 277 -10.27 42.53 3.86
CA HIS A 277 -11.28 42.89 2.87
C HIS A 277 -10.83 43.96 1.86
N GLN A 278 -9.56 44.35 1.89
CA GLN A 278 -9.07 45.46 1.07
C GLN A 278 -8.76 45.04 -0.37
N SER A 279 -8.25 43.82 -0.58
CA SER A 279 -7.99 43.29 -1.92
C SER A 279 -7.73 41.77 -1.91
N PRO A 280 -7.81 41.08 -3.06
CA PRO A 280 -7.46 39.66 -3.16
C PRO A 280 -6.02 39.34 -2.69
N GLN A 281 -5.11 40.30 -2.82
CA GLN A 281 -3.73 40.19 -2.33
C GLN A 281 -3.67 40.14 -0.80
N HIS A 282 -4.52 40.91 -0.11
CA HIS A 282 -4.63 40.88 1.35
C HIS A 282 -5.28 39.58 1.85
N GLU A 283 -6.25 39.02 1.13
CA GLU A 283 -6.81 37.70 1.43
C GLU A 283 -5.76 36.59 1.28
N ALA A 284 -4.95 36.64 0.22
CA ALA A 284 -3.85 35.71 0.01
C ALA A 284 -2.80 35.81 1.11
N GLN A 285 -2.48 37.04 1.55
CA GLN A 285 -1.58 37.27 2.68
C GLN A 285 -2.15 36.72 3.99
N LEU A 286 -3.42 36.99 4.31
CA LEU A 286 -4.07 36.43 5.50
C LEU A 286 -4.04 34.89 5.49
N ARG A 287 -4.29 34.26 4.33
CA ARG A 287 -4.21 32.80 4.19
C ARG A 287 -2.81 32.28 4.52
N ARG A 288 -1.77 32.90 3.96
CA ARG A 288 -0.36 32.58 4.22
C ARG A 288 0.00 32.78 5.70
N ASP A 289 -0.36 33.92 6.28
CA ASP A 289 -0.05 34.25 7.67
C ASP A 289 -0.80 33.33 8.66
N THR A 290 -2.03 32.93 8.31
CA THR A 290 -2.80 31.91 9.04
C THR A 290 -2.10 30.54 8.99
N ASN A 291 -1.65 30.10 7.80
CA ASN A 291 -0.92 28.84 7.64
C ASN A 291 0.36 28.81 8.49
N VAL A 292 1.13 29.90 8.47
CA VAL A 292 2.34 30.05 9.30
C VAL A 292 1.99 29.95 10.79
N LEU A 293 0.98 30.69 11.24
CA LEU A 293 0.56 30.69 12.66
C LEU A 293 0.10 29.30 13.13
N VAL A 294 -0.72 28.61 12.34
CA VAL A 294 -1.20 27.26 12.67
C VAL A 294 -0.05 26.26 12.68
N TYR A 295 0.89 26.36 11.74
CA TYR A 295 2.11 25.54 11.73
C TYR A 295 2.90 25.70 13.02
N ILE A 296 3.18 26.95 13.43
CA ILE A 296 3.93 27.27 14.65
C ILE A 296 3.22 26.70 15.89
N LYS A 297 1.93 27.00 16.08
CA LYS A 297 1.15 26.51 17.22
C LYS A 297 1.12 24.97 17.26
N ARG A 298 0.99 24.30 16.10
CA ARG A 298 1.04 22.83 16.01
C ARG A 298 2.42 22.30 16.44
N ARG A 299 3.52 22.89 15.94
CA ARG A 299 4.88 22.47 16.32
C ARG A 299 5.18 22.73 17.80
N LEU A 300 4.64 23.80 18.39
CA LEU A 300 4.70 24.02 19.84
C LEU A 300 3.95 22.92 20.61
N ALA A 301 2.76 22.51 20.16
CA ALA A 301 2.05 21.38 20.78
C ALA A 301 2.87 20.08 20.70
N MET A 302 3.53 19.83 19.57
CA MET A 302 4.43 18.68 19.42
C MET A 302 5.65 18.77 20.35
N CYS A 303 6.25 19.95 20.52
CA CYS A 303 7.32 20.18 21.50
C CYS A 303 6.84 19.91 22.93
N ALA A 304 5.70 20.49 23.33
CA ALA A 304 5.12 20.30 24.65
C ALA A 304 4.88 18.81 24.95
N ARG A 305 4.35 18.06 23.99
CA ARG A 305 4.17 16.60 24.09
C ARG A 305 5.51 15.90 24.31
N LYS A 306 6.51 16.16 23.46
CA LYS A 306 7.84 15.54 23.54
C LYS A 306 8.57 15.87 24.86
N LEU A 307 8.24 16.99 25.49
CA LEU A 307 8.74 17.43 26.80
C LEU A 307 7.88 16.92 27.97
N GLY A 308 6.92 16.01 27.74
CA GLY A 308 6.07 15.42 28.78
C GLY A 308 4.91 16.31 29.25
N ARG A 309 4.74 17.51 28.69
CA ARG A 309 3.62 18.42 28.97
C ARG A 309 2.40 18.06 28.12
N ILE A 310 1.91 16.83 28.27
CA ILE A 310 0.88 16.26 27.39
C ILE A 310 -0.46 17.02 27.47
N ARG A 311 -0.86 17.46 28.67
CA ARG A 311 -2.11 18.24 28.85
C ARG A 311 -2.08 19.59 28.13
N GLU A 312 -0.91 20.24 28.11
CA GLU A 312 -0.71 21.49 27.37
C GLU A 312 -0.80 21.25 25.86
N ALA A 313 -0.16 20.18 25.36
CA ALA A 313 -0.24 19.80 23.96
C ALA A 313 -1.69 19.54 23.51
N VAL A 314 -2.46 18.80 24.30
CA VAL A 314 -3.89 18.55 24.05
C VAL A 314 -4.70 19.84 24.00
N LYS A 315 -4.45 20.76 24.94
CA LYS A 315 -5.11 22.07 24.96
C LYS A 315 -4.83 22.85 23.67
N ILE A 316 -3.56 22.99 23.28
CA ILE A 316 -3.17 23.71 22.07
C ILE A 316 -3.81 23.09 20.82
N MET A 317 -3.83 21.76 20.71
CA MET A 317 -4.44 21.06 19.56
C MET A 317 -5.96 21.26 19.49
N ARG A 318 -6.66 21.20 20.63
CA ARG A 318 -8.11 21.47 20.69
C ARG A 318 -8.42 22.92 20.32
N ASP A 319 -7.65 23.86 20.85
CA ASP A 319 -7.81 25.29 20.55
C ASP A 319 -7.60 25.55 19.06
N LEU A 320 -6.56 24.97 18.44
CA LEU A 320 -6.32 25.05 17.00
C LEU A 320 -7.48 24.51 16.15
N MET A 321 -8.00 23.33 16.50
CA MET A 321 -9.11 22.73 15.77
C MET A 321 -10.43 23.52 15.92
N LYS A 322 -10.57 24.29 17.00
CA LYS A 322 -11.73 25.17 17.23
C LYS A 322 -11.57 26.52 16.52
N GLU A 323 -10.38 27.10 16.58
CA GLU A 323 -10.06 28.43 16.02
C GLU A 323 -9.95 28.39 14.49
N PHE A 324 -9.44 27.28 13.92
CA PHE A 324 -9.26 27.13 12.48
C PHE A 324 -9.87 25.83 11.90
N PRO A 325 -11.20 25.63 11.98
CA PRO A 325 -11.86 24.41 11.52
C PRO A 325 -11.56 24.00 10.05
N PRO A 326 -11.45 24.93 9.07
CA PRO A 326 -11.18 24.56 7.67
C PRO A 326 -9.77 24.05 7.39
N LEU A 327 -8.81 24.21 8.32
CA LEU A 327 -7.39 23.87 8.09
C LEU A 327 -7.07 22.40 8.34
N THR A 328 -7.91 21.52 7.79
CA THR A 328 -7.73 20.05 7.74
C THR A 328 -6.39 19.64 7.13
N MET A 329 -5.70 20.53 6.40
CA MET A 329 -4.43 20.27 5.71
C MET A 329 -3.31 19.70 6.60
N LEU A 330 -3.29 19.99 7.91
CA LEU A 330 -2.25 19.50 8.82
C LEU A 330 -2.65 18.27 9.63
N ASN A 331 -3.87 17.75 9.45
CA ASN A 331 -4.42 16.58 10.17
C ASN A 331 -4.16 16.63 11.69
N ILE A 332 -4.36 17.79 12.32
CA ILE A 332 -4.08 18.05 13.75
C ILE A 332 -4.78 17.02 14.67
N HIS A 333 -5.93 16.50 14.24
CA HIS A 333 -6.67 15.46 14.95
C HIS A 333 -5.83 14.19 15.20
N GLU A 334 -4.89 13.83 14.32
CA GLU A 334 -4.01 12.68 14.54
C GLU A 334 -2.99 12.93 15.65
N ASN A 335 -2.47 14.16 15.76
CA ASN A 335 -1.63 14.57 16.90
C ASN A 335 -2.43 14.53 18.21
N LEU A 336 -3.71 14.94 18.15
CA LEU A 336 -4.60 14.95 19.31
C LEU A 336 -4.94 13.53 19.77
N LEU A 337 -5.27 12.63 18.85
CA LEU A 337 -5.55 11.22 19.15
C LEU A 337 -4.38 10.58 19.89
N GLU A 338 -3.17 10.75 19.36
CA GLU A 338 -1.96 10.19 19.97
C GLU A 338 -1.72 10.78 21.38
N SER A 339 -1.87 12.09 21.55
CA SER A 339 -1.68 12.75 22.86
C SER A 339 -2.74 12.33 23.89
N LEU A 340 -3.98 12.08 23.46
CA LEU A 340 -5.05 11.60 24.33
C LEU A 340 -4.87 10.12 24.72
N LEU A 341 -4.36 9.28 23.81
CA LEU A 341 -3.97 7.91 24.11
C LEU A 341 -2.84 7.87 25.15
N GLU A 342 -1.88 8.79 25.05
CA GLU A 342 -0.81 8.90 26.05
C GLU A 342 -1.35 9.26 27.44
N LEU A 343 -2.35 10.15 27.52
CA LEU A 343 -3.07 10.44 28.76
C LEU A 343 -4.04 9.32 29.21
N GLN A 344 -4.23 8.27 28.41
CA GLN A 344 -5.25 7.24 28.61
C GLN A 344 -6.68 7.82 28.72
N ALA A 345 -6.93 8.98 28.11
CA ALA A 345 -8.21 9.65 28.09
C ALA A 345 -9.14 9.00 27.02
N TYR A 346 -9.42 7.70 27.15
CA TYR A 346 -10.10 6.91 26.11
C TYR A 346 -11.49 7.43 25.73
N ALA A 347 -12.22 8.04 26.67
CA ALA A 347 -13.51 8.68 26.39
C ALA A 347 -13.34 9.88 25.43
N ASP A 348 -12.29 10.69 25.63
CA ASP A 348 -11.98 11.81 24.74
C ASP A 348 -11.49 11.32 23.37
N VAL A 349 -10.72 10.22 23.33
CA VAL A 349 -10.33 9.58 22.06
C VAL A 349 -11.58 9.16 21.28
N GLN A 350 -12.54 8.51 21.94
CA GLN A 350 -13.81 8.11 21.33
C GLN A 350 -14.60 9.32 20.81
N ALA A 351 -14.62 10.42 21.55
CA ALA A 351 -15.30 11.66 21.14
C ALA A 351 -14.66 12.31 19.89
N VAL A 352 -13.34 12.22 19.74
CA VAL A 352 -12.65 12.65 18.51
C VAL A 352 -13.02 11.71 17.35
N LEU A 353 -12.92 10.40 17.54
CA LEU A 353 -13.20 9.41 16.49
C LEU A 353 -14.65 9.45 15.99
N ALA A 354 -15.63 9.72 16.86
CA ALA A 354 -17.04 9.82 16.48
C ALA A 354 -17.29 10.91 15.42
N LYS A 355 -16.45 11.95 15.36
CA LYS A 355 -16.53 12.98 14.31
C LYS A 355 -16.11 12.46 12.94
N TYR A 356 -15.32 11.39 12.89
CA TYR A 356 -14.76 10.77 11.67
C TYR A 356 -15.43 9.45 11.30
N ASP A 357 -16.57 9.12 11.93
CA ASP A 357 -17.41 7.99 11.51
C ASP A 357 -18.15 8.28 10.19
N ASP A 358 -18.31 9.55 9.82
CA ASP A 358 -18.86 9.97 8.53
C ASP A 358 -17.97 9.50 7.36
N ILE A 359 -18.60 8.82 6.40
CA ILE A 359 -17.96 8.29 5.18
C ILE A 359 -17.35 9.42 4.33
N SER A 360 -17.91 10.63 4.42
CA SER A 360 -17.44 11.79 3.65
C SER A 360 -16.06 12.30 4.10
N LEU A 361 -15.63 11.96 5.32
CA LEU A 361 -14.37 12.44 5.88
C LEU A 361 -13.19 11.51 5.54
N PRO A 362 -11.99 12.09 5.32
CA PRO A 362 -10.82 11.30 4.94
C PRO A 362 -10.38 10.40 6.10
N LYS A 363 -10.35 9.09 5.85
CA LYS A 363 -9.78 8.11 6.79
C LYS A 363 -8.25 8.05 6.69
N SER A 364 -7.61 7.66 7.78
CA SER A 364 -6.17 7.39 7.90
C SER A 364 -5.92 6.18 8.79
N ALA A 365 -4.69 5.65 8.76
CA ALA A 365 -4.32 4.54 9.64
C ALA A 365 -4.52 4.92 11.12
N ALA A 366 -4.24 6.18 11.48
CA ALA A 366 -4.45 6.70 12.82
C ALA A 366 -5.92 6.59 13.27
N ILE A 367 -6.88 6.95 12.41
CA ILE A 367 -8.31 6.84 12.72
C ILE A 367 -8.72 5.37 12.84
N CYS A 368 -8.43 4.56 11.81
CA CYS A 368 -8.92 3.18 11.72
C CYS A 368 -8.34 2.29 12.81
N TYR A 369 -7.03 2.31 13.01
CA TYR A 369 -6.38 1.46 14.02
C TYR A 369 -6.62 1.95 15.44
N THR A 370 -6.77 3.26 15.69
CA THR A 370 -7.13 3.74 17.02
C THR A 370 -8.56 3.34 17.39
N ALA A 371 -9.50 3.39 16.44
CA ALA A 371 -10.85 2.87 16.65
C ALA A 371 -10.85 1.36 16.97
N ALA A 372 -10.05 0.58 16.23
CA ALA A 372 -9.86 -0.85 16.50
C ALA A 372 -9.25 -1.10 17.88
N LEU A 373 -8.25 -0.32 18.29
CA LEU A 373 -7.64 -0.38 19.61
C LEU A 373 -8.65 -0.12 20.74
N LEU A 374 -9.52 0.89 20.59
CA LEU A 374 -10.53 1.19 21.61
C LEU A 374 -11.54 0.05 21.79
N LYS A 375 -11.96 -0.61 20.71
CA LYS A 375 -12.85 -1.78 20.77
C LYS A 375 -12.13 -2.99 21.36
N THR A 376 -10.91 -3.25 20.91
CA THR A 376 -10.04 -4.31 21.42
C THR A 376 -9.85 -4.21 22.94
N ARG A 377 -9.60 -3.00 23.47
CA ARG A 377 -9.44 -2.75 24.91
C ARG A 377 -10.59 -3.27 25.76
N THR A 378 -11.80 -3.33 25.22
CA THR A 378 -12.99 -3.73 25.99
C THR A 378 -13.14 -5.24 26.16
N VAL A 379 -12.36 -6.03 25.42
CA VAL A 379 -12.51 -7.50 25.35
C VAL A 379 -11.19 -8.27 25.47
N SER A 380 -10.04 -7.60 25.30
CA SER A 380 -8.76 -8.26 25.10
C SER A 380 -8.19 -8.96 26.35
N ASP A 381 -8.57 -8.50 27.55
CA ASP A 381 -8.17 -9.08 28.84
C ASP A 381 -8.65 -10.53 29.02
N LYS A 382 -9.83 -10.85 28.47
CA LYS A 382 -10.48 -12.16 28.58
C LYS A 382 -10.43 -12.97 27.28
N PHE A 383 -9.81 -12.42 26.25
CA PHE A 383 -9.76 -13.07 24.95
C PHE A 383 -8.78 -14.24 24.94
N SER A 384 -9.28 -15.43 24.62
CA SER A 384 -8.48 -16.63 24.40
C SER A 384 -8.97 -17.31 23.11
N PRO A 385 -8.09 -17.60 22.15
CA PRO A 385 -8.45 -18.30 20.90
C PRO A 385 -9.11 -19.66 21.15
N GLU A 386 -8.63 -20.40 22.15
CA GLU A 386 -9.16 -21.71 22.52
C GLU A 386 -10.57 -21.61 23.12
N THR A 387 -10.82 -20.56 23.89
CA THR A 387 -12.15 -20.34 24.48
C THR A 387 -13.13 -19.87 23.39
N ALA A 388 -12.68 -18.96 22.51
CA ALA A 388 -13.47 -18.45 21.40
C ALA A 388 -13.85 -19.55 20.39
N SER A 389 -12.99 -20.54 20.14
CA SER A 389 -13.30 -21.66 19.25
C SER A 389 -14.36 -22.61 19.82
N ARG A 390 -14.44 -22.76 21.16
CA ARG A 390 -15.44 -23.60 21.83
C ARG A 390 -16.78 -22.91 22.03
N ARG A 391 -16.78 -21.66 22.50
CA ARG A 391 -18.00 -20.91 22.87
C ARG A 391 -18.52 -19.96 21.79
N GLY A 392 -17.74 -19.76 20.72
CA GLY A 392 -17.96 -18.68 19.77
C GLY A 392 -17.53 -17.30 20.32
N LEU A 393 -17.55 -16.29 19.46
CA LEU A 393 -17.26 -14.91 19.85
C LEU A 393 -18.53 -14.25 20.40
N SER A 394 -18.40 -13.51 21.49
CA SER A 394 -19.44 -12.61 21.98
C SER A 394 -19.64 -11.44 21.04
N THR A 395 -20.78 -10.73 21.14
CA THR A 395 -21.05 -9.53 20.32
C THR A 395 -19.95 -8.47 20.45
N ALA A 396 -19.41 -8.28 21.67
CA ALA A 396 -18.32 -7.32 21.89
C ALA A 396 -17.01 -7.77 21.20
N GLU A 397 -16.70 -9.07 21.26
CA GLU A 397 -15.54 -9.64 20.57
C GLU A 397 -15.69 -9.55 19.05
N ILE A 398 -16.88 -9.86 18.50
CA ILE A 398 -17.19 -9.70 17.07
C ILE A 398 -16.95 -8.26 16.62
N ASN A 399 -17.48 -7.27 17.36
CA ASN A 399 -17.28 -5.86 17.04
C ASN A 399 -15.80 -5.43 17.07
N ALA A 400 -14.99 -6.00 17.96
CA ALA A 400 -13.55 -5.74 18.01
C ALA A 400 -12.82 -6.35 16.81
N VAL A 401 -13.13 -7.61 16.48
CA VAL A 401 -12.59 -8.32 15.31
C VAL A 401 -12.93 -7.58 14.01
N GLU A 402 -14.19 -7.17 13.83
CA GLU A 402 -14.62 -6.40 12.67
C GLU A 402 -13.92 -5.03 12.56
N ALA A 403 -13.67 -4.37 13.70
CA ALA A 403 -12.91 -3.12 13.71
C ALA A 403 -11.45 -3.34 13.29
N ILE A 404 -10.82 -4.44 13.73
CA ILE A 404 -9.48 -4.83 13.27
C ILE A 404 -9.50 -5.13 11.78
N HIS A 405 -10.45 -5.93 11.30
CA HIS A 405 -10.56 -6.26 9.87
C HIS A 405 -10.67 -4.99 8.99
N ARG A 406 -11.54 -4.04 9.37
CA ARG A 406 -11.64 -2.76 8.66
C ARG A 406 -10.35 -1.93 8.70
N ALA A 407 -9.60 -2.00 9.80
CA ALA A 407 -8.31 -1.32 9.90
C ALA A 407 -7.24 -1.97 9.01
N VAL A 408 -7.19 -3.31 8.97
CA VAL A 408 -6.30 -4.09 8.10
C VAL A 408 -6.64 -3.90 6.63
N GLU A 409 -7.93 -3.87 6.28
CA GLU A 409 -8.39 -3.55 4.94
C GLU A 409 -8.01 -2.12 4.52
N PHE A 410 -8.05 -1.17 5.46
CA PHE A 410 -7.61 0.20 5.17
C PHE A 410 -6.10 0.27 4.89
N ASN A 411 -5.27 -0.29 5.78
CA ASN A 411 -3.83 -0.35 5.59
C ASN A 411 -3.27 -1.70 6.12
N PRO A 412 -2.95 -2.66 5.22
CA PRO A 412 -2.54 -4.02 5.59
C PRO A 412 -1.08 -4.11 6.06
N HIS A 413 -0.31 -3.02 6.00
CA HIS A 413 1.10 -3.00 6.38
C HIS A 413 1.30 -2.81 7.89
N VAL A 414 0.36 -2.14 8.56
CA VAL A 414 0.44 -1.80 9.99
C VAL A 414 0.62 -3.01 10.91
N PRO A 415 -0.08 -4.15 10.75
CA PRO A 415 0.00 -5.25 11.72
C PRO A 415 1.41 -5.78 11.87
N LYS A 416 2.17 -5.93 10.77
CA LYS A 416 3.56 -6.41 10.81
C LYS A 416 4.49 -5.52 11.63
N TYR A 417 4.25 -4.22 11.66
CA TYR A 417 5.00 -3.28 12.51
C TYR A 417 4.50 -3.32 13.96
N LEU A 418 3.20 -3.42 14.19
CA LEU A 418 2.64 -3.51 15.55
C LEU A 418 3.04 -4.81 16.26
N LEU A 419 3.16 -5.90 15.50
CA LEU A 419 3.56 -7.22 15.98
C LEU A 419 5.09 -7.39 15.97
N GLU A 420 5.83 -6.34 15.64
CA GLU A 420 7.30 -6.32 15.61
C GLU A 420 7.91 -7.39 14.68
N MET A 421 7.15 -7.88 13.70
CA MET A 421 7.63 -8.75 12.63
C MET A 421 8.49 -8.00 11.61
N LYS A 422 8.33 -6.66 11.55
CA LYS A 422 9.21 -5.74 10.83
C LYS A 422 9.82 -4.74 11.81
N SER A 423 11.11 -4.43 11.62
CA SER A 423 11.80 -3.40 12.40
C SER A 423 11.22 -2.02 12.13
N LEU A 424 11.02 -1.24 13.20
CA LEU A 424 10.67 0.17 13.09
C LEU A 424 11.89 1.00 12.70
N ILE A 425 11.70 1.90 11.74
CA ILE A 425 12.66 2.96 11.37
C ILE A 425 12.07 4.33 11.69
N LEU A 426 12.87 5.39 11.58
CA LEU A 426 12.33 6.75 11.68
C LEU A 426 11.26 6.98 10.58
N PRO A 427 10.08 7.50 10.93
CA PRO A 427 9.04 7.73 9.94
C PRO A 427 9.45 8.87 9.00
N PRO A 428 9.07 8.85 7.72
CA PRO A 428 9.35 9.93 6.78
C PRO A 428 8.55 11.20 7.11
N GLU A 429 8.94 12.33 6.50
CA GLU A 429 8.16 13.58 6.57
C GLU A 429 6.87 13.51 5.75
N HIS A 430 6.84 12.60 4.78
CA HIS A 430 5.75 12.41 3.85
C HIS A 430 5.38 10.92 3.74
N ILE A 431 4.09 10.64 3.73
CA ILE A 431 3.53 9.29 3.76
C ILE A 431 2.61 9.04 2.57
N LEU A 432 2.65 7.81 2.07
CA LEU A 432 1.66 7.31 1.14
C LEU A 432 0.50 6.75 1.95
N LYS A 433 -0.69 7.33 1.81
CA LYS A 433 -1.89 6.82 2.47
C LYS A 433 -2.15 5.38 2.04
N ARG A 434 -2.53 4.54 3.00
CA ARG A 434 -2.72 3.08 2.86
C ARG A 434 -1.46 2.30 2.52
N GLY A 435 -0.31 2.96 2.43
CA GLY A 435 0.98 2.34 2.11
C GLY A 435 1.81 2.01 3.34
N ASP A 436 2.99 1.42 3.08
CA ASP A 436 3.94 1.01 4.12
C ASP A 436 4.50 2.20 4.92
N SER A 437 4.69 3.38 4.29
CA SER A 437 5.17 4.58 4.99
C SER A 437 4.18 5.15 5.99
N GLU A 438 2.87 5.15 5.68
CA GLU A 438 1.83 5.48 6.67
C GLU A 438 1.81 4.45 7.82
N ALA A 439 2.03 3.17 7.50
CA ALA A 439 2.06 2.12 8.51
C ALA A 439 3.22 2.28 9.50
N ILE A 440 4.42 2.62 9.02
CA ILE A 440 5.57 2.97 9.85
C ILE A 440 5.23 4.20 10.71
N ALA A 441 4.70 5.26 10.10
CA ALA A 441 4.36 6.50 10.81
C ALA A 441 3.33 6.26 11.93
N TYR A 442 2.32 5.42 11.70
CA TYR A 442 1.38 5.03 12.74
C TYR A 442 2.05 4.22 13.84
N ALA A 443 2.68 3.09 13.48
CA ALA A 443 3.23 2.13 14.43
C ALA A 443 4.34 2.73 15.31
N PHE A 444 5.17 3.62 14.75
CA PHE A 444 6.24 4.32 15.48
C PHE A 444 5.74 5.04 16.73
N PHE A 445 4.56 5.65 16.67
CA PHE A 445 3.97 6.35 17.81
C PHE A 445 2.92 5.54 18.58
N HIS A 446 2.29 4.54 17.95
CA HIS A 446 1.14 3.85 18.54
C HIS A 446 1.44 2.45 19.07
N LEU A 447 2.57 1.84 18.74
CA LEU A 447 2.93 0.50 19.24
C LEU A 447 2.86 0.43 20.78
N GLN A 448 3.37 1.44 21.48
CA GLN A 448 3.33 1.48 22.94
C GLN A 448 1.89 1.53 23.49
N HIS A 449 0.97 2.19 22.79
CA HIS A 449 -0.44 2.23 23.16
C HIS A 449 -1.12 0.86 23.00
N TRP A 450 -0.73 0.09 21.97
CA TRP A 450 -1.17 -1.30 21.80
C TRP A 450 -0.58 -2.23 22.85
N LYS A 451 0.72 -2.11 23.15
CA LYS A 451 1.40 -2.90 24.20
C LYS A 451 0.84 -2.66 25.59
N ARG A 452 0.38 -1.45 25.88
CA ARG A 452 -0.22 -1.07 27.17
C ARG A 452 -1.52 -1.83 27.46
N ILE A 453 -2.24 -2.26 26.43
CA ILE A 453 -3.52 -2.96 26.58
C ILE A 453 -3.25 -4.46 26.53
N GLU A 454 -3.43 -5.12 27.68
CA GLU A 454 -3.20 -6.57 27.81
C GLU A 454 -4.07 -7.35 26.81
N GLY A 455 -3.45 -8.30 26.11
CA GLY A 455 -4.08 -9.12 25.09
C GLY A 455 -4.38 -8.43 23.75
N ALA A 456 -4.19 -7.11 23.61
CA ALA A 456 -4.55 -6.40 22.38
C ALA A 456 -3.75 -6.86 21.15
N LEU A 457 -2.43 -7.01 21.29
CA LEU A 457 -1.57 -7.54 20.24
C LEU A 457 -1.85 -9.02 19.95
N ASN A 458 -2.26 -9.80 20.95
CA ASN A 458 -2.66 -11.19 20.74
C ASN A 458 -3.95 -11.29 19.92
N LEU A 459 -4.95 -10.46 20.23
CA LEU A 459 -6.18 -10.38 19.44
C LEU A 459 -5.89 -9.91 18.01
N LEU A 460 -5.00 -8.92 17.85
CA LEU A 460 -4.54 -8.49 16.53
C LEU A 460 -3.90 -9.67 15.79
N GLN A 461 -2.94 -10.38 16.40
CA GLN A 461 -2.24 -11.54 15.82
C GLN A 461 -3.21 -12.62 15.33
N CYS A 462 -4.25 -12.93 16.10
CA CYS A 462 -5.22 -13.97 15.77
C CYS A 462 -6.17 -13.60 14.61
N THR A 463 -6.27 -12.32 14.25
CA THR A 463 -7.32 -11.81 13.34
C THR A 463 -6.76 -11.21 12.06
N TRP A 464 -5.57 -10.60 12.11
CA TRP A 464 -5.04 -9.83 10.98
C TRP A 464 -4.68 -10.72 9.77
N GLU A 465 -4.17 -11.93 9.97
CA GLU A 465 -3.70 -12.80 8.87
C GLU A 465 -4.86 -13.21 7.96
N GLY A 466 -6.01 -13.58 8.53
CA GLY A 466 -7.20 -13.94 7.75
C GLY A 466 -7.70 -12.79 6.87
N THR A 467 -7.61 -11.55 7.37
CA THR A 467 -7.96 -10.36 6.58
C THR A 467 -6.87 -10.00 5.58
N PHE A 468 -5.59 -10.12 5.97
CA PHE A 468 -4.47 -9.90 5.08
C PHE A 468 -4.54 -10.84 3.87
N HIS A 469 -4.89 -12.11 4.05
CA HIS A 469 -5.10 -13.04 2.93
C HIS A 469 -6.25 -12.65 2.01
N HIS A 470 -7.30 -12.01 2.52
CA HIS A 470 -8.43 -11.52 1.72
C HIS A 470 -8.11 -10.23 0.97
N VAL A 471 -7.34 -9.33 1.59
CA VAL A 471 -6.99 -8.00 1.06
C VAL A 471 -5.72 -8.02 0.22
N SER A 472 -4.79 -8.92 0.54
CA SER A 472 -3.58 -9.09 -0.26
C SER A 472 -4.01 -9.58 -1.63
N VAL A 473 -3.97 -8.66 -2.60
CA VAL A 473 -3.88 -8.96 -4.04
C VAL A 473 -2.52 -9.60 -4.33
N TYR A 474 -2.02 -10.47 -3.45
CA TYR A 474 -1.19 -11.54 -3.94
C TYR A 474 -2.13 -12.33 -4.85
N PRO A 475 -1.82 -12.49 -6.14
CA PRO A 475 -2.59 -13.43 -6.93
C PRO A 475 -2.56 -14.72 -6.12
N LYS A 476 -3.75 -15.22 -5.74
CA LYS A 476 -3.88 -16.65 -5.45
C LYS A 476 -3.07 -17.30 -6.57
N LYS A 477 -2.08 -18.13 -6.24
CA LYS A 477 -1.29 -18.86 -7.24
C LYS A 477 -2.18 -19.89 -7.96
N GLU A 478 -3.39 -19.52 -8.36
CA GLU A 478 -4.05 -20.12 -9.49
C GLU A 478 -3.27 -19.60 -10.69
N LEU A 479 -2.26 -20.39 -11.10
CA LEU A 479 -1.57 -20.18 -12.36
C LEU A 479 -2.66 -19.90 -13.42
N PRO A 480 -2.59 -18.77 -14.16
CA PRO A 480 -3.57 -18.46 -15.19
C PRO A 480 -3.83 -19.69 -16.05
N PHE A 481 -5.08 -19.94 -16.45
CA PHE A 481 -5.44 -21.07 -17.32
C PHE A 481 -4.46 -21.20 -18.50
N PHE A 482 -4.02 -20.07 -19.04
CA PHE A 482 -3.05 -20.00 -20.12
C PHE A 482 -1.70 -20.69 -19.81
N ILE A 483 -1.20 -20.61 -18.57
CA ILE A 483 0.03 -21.30 -18.16
C ILE A 483 -0.19 -22.81 -18.07
N HIS A 484 -1.31 -23.26 -17.50
CA HIS A 484 -1.66 -24.68 -17.48
C HIS A 484 -1.86 -25.24 -18.90
N PHE A 485 -2.51 -24.47 -19.77
CA PHE A 485 -2.74 -24.81 -21.16
C PHE A 485 -1.42 -24.89 -21.95
N THR A 486 -0.54 -23.90 -21.81
CA THR A 486 0.78 -23.90 -22.48
C THR A 486 1.72 -24.96 -21.94
N ALA A 487 1.77 -25.18 -20.63
CA ALA A 487 2.53 -26.28 -20.03
C ALA A 487 2.01 -27.65 -20.47
N GLY A 488 0.69 -27.81 -20.56
CA GLY A 488 0.03 -29.02 -21.07
C GLY A 488 0.37 -29.28 -22.54
N LEU A 489 0.28 -28.24 -23.39
CA LEU A 489 0.68 -28.31 -24.80
C LEU A 489 2.16 -28.67 -24.94
N CYS A 490 3.05 -27.98 -24.23
CA CYS A 490 4.49 -28.19 -24.31
C CYS A 490 4.90 -29.59 -23.84
N SER A 491 4.32 -30.07 -22.74
CA SER A 491 4.53 -31.44 -22.23
C SER A 491 4.01 -32.49 -23.20
N SER A 492 2.85 -32.26 -23.81
CA SER A 492 2.27 -33.15 -24.82
C SER A 492 3.14 -33.20 -26.08
N THR A 493 3.61 -32.05 -26.57
CA THR A 493 4.51 -31.99 -27.73
C THR A 493 5.84 -32.67 -27.45
N ALA A 494 6.42 -32.47 -26.26
CA ALA A 494 7.66 -33.14 -25.85
C ALA A 494 7.48 -34.66 -25.75
N MET A 495 6.36 -35.13 -25.19
CA MET A 495 6.03 -36.55 -25.11
C MET A 495 5.83 -37.15 -26.51
N ILE A 496 5.11 -36.47 -27.41
CA ILE A 496 4.95 -36.90 -28.80
C ILE A 496 6.30 -36.97 -29.50
N ALA A 497 7.18 -35.97 -29.35
CA ALA A 497 8.52 -35.99 -29.94
C ALA A 497 9.36 -37.17 -29.43
N LEU A 498 9.32 -37.46 -28.12
CA LEU A 498 9.98 -38.62 -27.51
C LEU A 498 9.45 -39.95 -28.06
N LEU A 499 8.13 -40.10 -28.13
CA LEU A 499 7.48 -41.31 -28.67
C LEU A 499 7.79 -41.50 -30.15
N THR A 500 7.87 -40.41 -30.92
CA THR A 500 8.20 -40.47 -32.36
C THR A 500 9.66 -40.84 -32.58
N HIS A 501 10.55 -40.44 -31.67
CA HIS A 501 11.96 -40.83 -31.70
C HIS A 501 12.16 -42.29 -31.26
N GLN A 502 11.46 -42.75 -30.21
CA GLN A 502 11.62 -44.10 -29.68
C GLN A 502 10.86 -45.17 -30.48
N PHE A 503 9.70 -44.83 -31.05
CA PHE A 503 8.79 -45.76 -31.75
C PHE A 503 8.30 -45.18 -33.09
N PRO A 504 9.20 -44.99 -34.08
CA PRO A 504 8.86 -44.32 -35.34
C PRO A 504 7.78 -45.05 -36.15
N GLU A 505 7.79 -46.39 -36.17
CA GLU A 505 6.80 -47.17 -36.93
C GLU A 505 5.38 -47.09 -36.33
N ILE A 506 5.28 -47.20 -35.00
CA ILE A 506 4.00 -47.13 -34.27
C ILE A 506 3.41 -45.72 -34.37
N MET A 507 4.25 -44.69 -34.21
CA MET A 507 3.82 -43.31 -34.38
C MET A 507 3.43 -42.99 -35.82
N GLY A 508 4.06 -43.65 -36.82
CA GLY A 508 3.64 -43.59 -38.21
C GLY A 508 2.25 -44.19 -38.46
N VAL A 509 1.92 -45.31 -37.82
CA VAL A 509 0.57 -45.91 -37.87
C VAL A 509 -0.45 -45.03 -37.14
N PHE A 510 -0.09 -44.49 -35.96
CA PHE A 510 -0.94 -43.57 -35.21
C PHE A 510 -1.24 -42.29 -36.00
N ALA A 511 -0.21 -41.69 -36.62
CA ALA A 511 -0.37 -40.52 -37.48
C ALA A 511 -1.26 -40.81 -38.69
N LYS A 512 -1.10 -41.98 -39.33
CA LYS A 512 -1.98 -42.44 -40.42
C LYS A 512 -3.42 -42.67 -39.95
N ALA A 513 -3.63 -43.20 -38.75
CA ALA A 513 -4.96 -43.41 -38.17
C ALA A 513 -5.65 -42.08 -37.83
N VAL A 514 -4.92 -41.11 -37.26
CA VAL A 514 -5.43 -39.77 -36.97
C VAL A 514 -5.75 -39.00 -38.26
N LEU A 515 -4.86 -39.06 -39.25
CA LEU A 515 -5.10 -38.50 -40.59
C LEU A 515 -6.28 -39.18 -41.28
N GLY A 516 -6.39 -40.51 -41.19
CA GLY A 516 -7.52 -41.27 -41.71
C GLY A 516 -8.84 -40.88 -41.05
N PHE A 517 -8.85 -40.64 -39.74
CA PHE A 517 -10.04 -40.20 -39.02
C PHE A 517 -10.46 -38.77 -39.39
N LEU A 518 -9.50 -37.86 -39.61
CA LEU A 518 -9.76 -36.49 -40.06
C LEU A 518 -10.17 -36.40 -41.54
N CYS A 519 -9.62 -37.29 -42.40
CA CYS A 519 -9.86 -37.33 -43.84
C CYS A 519 -10.91 -38.37 -44.29
N LEU A 520 -11.71 -38.93 -43.37
CA LEU A 520 -12.92 -39.67 -43.71
C LEU A 520 -13.86 -38.77 -44.53
N GLN A 521 -13.86 -38.96 -45.86
CA GLN A 521 -14.98 -38.52 -46.69
C GLN A 521 -16.24 -39.31 -46.26
N PRO A 522 -17.43 -38.69 -46.28
CA PRO A 522 -18.67 -39.42 -45.98
C PRO A 522 -18.86 -40.63 -46.89
#